data_AF-A0A9D4BPV8-F1
#
_entry.id   AF-A0A9D4BPV8-F1
#
_cell.length_a   1.000
_cell.length_b   1.000
_cell.length_c   1.000
_cell.angle_alpha   90.00
_cell.angle_beta   90.00
_cell.angle_gamma   90.00
#
_symmetry.space_group_name_H-M   'P 1'
#
loop_
_entity.id
_entity.type
_entity.pdbx_description
1 polymer ?
#
loop_
_entity_poly.entity_id
_entity_poly.type
_entity_poly.pdbx_seq_one_letter_code
_entity_poly.pdbx_strand_id
1 'polypeptide(L)'
;MHDYRAYDDIDAELPTKSIQELKREIARLEGELGRMKVRPSKMSVQDIIGDHDKMLLYTSFPVDVFQVLVCVLNWLAPFNYYAGWIVACFSLEDQLLITLMKLRLNCKD
;
A
#
# COMPACT_ATOMS: atom_id res chain seq x y z
N MET A 1 69.05 0.62 20.12
CA MET A 1 68.35 0.50 18.83
C MET A 1 67.24 -0.52 19.01
N HIS A 2 66.05 -0.06 19.37
CA HIS A 2 64.76 -0.52 18.83
C HIS A 2 63.70 0.43 19.40
N ASP A 3 63.25 1.28 18.49
CA ASP A 3 62.32 2.37 18.65
C ASP A 3 60.93 1.79 18.93
N TYR A 4 60.43 1.98 20.15
CA TYR A 4 59.03 1.69 20.49
C TYR A 4 58.18 2.77 19.81
N ARG A 5 57.90 2.56 18.51
CA ARG A 5 56.93 3.39 17.79
C ARG A 5 55.58 3.27 18.49
N ALA A 6 55.12 4.42 18.96
CA ALA A 6 53.74 4.72 19.25
C ALA A 6 52.83 4.04 18.20
N TYR A 7 52.05 3.06 18.66
CA TYR A 7 50.76 2.83 18.04
C TYR A 7 49.85 3.87 18.67
N ASP A 8 49.82 5.01 18.00
CA ASP A 8 48.90 6.09 18.24
C ASP A 8 47.46 5.57 18.35
N ASP A 9 46.80 6.08 19.39
CA ASP A 9 45.38 6.34 19.51
C ASP A 9 44.64 6.35 18.16
N ILE A 10 44.03 5.22 17.81
CA ILE A 10 42.81 5.21 17.00
C ILE A 10 41.90 4.12 17.57
N ASP A 11 41.53 4.27 18.85
CA ASP A 11 40.19 3.87 19.28
C ASP A 11 39.22 4.80 18.56
N ALA A 12 38.92 4.47 17.31
CA ALA A 12 37.78 5.01 16.60
C ALA A 12 36.52 4.48 17.29
N GLU A 13 36.18 5.10 18.42
CA GLU A 13 34.82 5.16 18.95
C GLU A 13 33.93 5.94 17.96
N LEU A 14 33.81 5.43 16.73
CA LEU A 14 32.63 5.69 15.93
C LEU A 14 31.45 5.12 16.73
N PRO A 15 30.38 5.91 16.93
CA PRO A 15 29.51 5.77 18.09
C PRO A 15 28.74 4.45 18.02
N THR A 16 29.27 3.43 18.68
CA THR A 16 28.66 2.10 18.84
C THR A 16 27.25 2.21 19.42
N LYS A 17 26.99 3.27 20.21
CA LYS A 17 25.67 3.67 20.69
C LYS A 17 24.69 4.01 19.55
N SER A 18 25.13 4.80 18.56
CA SER A 18 24.33 5.16 17.39
C SER A 18 24.02 3.95 16.51
N ILE A 19 24.99 3.03 16.33
CA ILE A 19 24.76 1.78 15.58
C ILE A 19 23.77 0.87 16.30
N GLN A 20 23.83 0.79 17.64
CA GLN A 20 22.87 0.00 18.41
C GLN A 20 21.46 0.59 18.39
N GLU A 21 21.33 1.92 18.44
CA GLU A 21 20.05 2.62 18.30
C GLU A 21 19.43 2.38 16.91
N LEU A 22 20.23 2.49 15.85
CA LEU A 22 19.80 2.20 14.48
C LEU A 22 19.34 0.75 14.32
N LYS A 23 20.05 -0.22 14.89
CA LYS A 23 19.64 -1.64 14.87
C LYS A 23 18.32 -1.87 15.59
N ARG A 24 18.11 -1.19 16.72
CA ARG A 24 16.85 -1.26 17.47
C ARG A 24 15.69 -0.67 16.65
N GLU A 25 15.95 0.41 15.94
CA GLU A 25 14.96 1.06 15.10
C GLU A 25 14.61 0.23 13.86
N ILE A 26 15.59 -0.41 13.22
CA ILE A 26 15.36 -1.37 12.14
C ILE A 26 14.48 -2.53 12.62
N ALA A 27 14.80 -3.13 13.77
CA ALA A 27 14.01 -4.23 14.33
C ALA A 27 12.57 -3.79 14.68
N ARG A 28 12.40 -2.54 15.17
CA ARG A 28 11.07 -1.96 15.44
C ARG A 28 10.27 -1.80 14.15
N LEU A 29 10.88 -1.20 13.13
CA LEU A 29 10.26 -0.94 11.83
C LEU A 29 9.92 -2.24 11.08
N GLU A 30 10.80 -3.24 11.11
CA GLU A 30 10.53 -4.56 10.54
C GLU A 30 9.36 -5.27 11.25
N GLY A 31 9.27 -5.12 12.58
CA GLY A 31 8.14 -5.62 13.37
C GLY A 31 6.82 -4.91 13.02
N GLU A 32 6.86 -3.59 12.81
CA GLU A 32 5.70 -2.82 12.33
C GLU A 32 5.28 -3.25 10.92
N LEU A 33 6.24 -3.44 10.01
CA LEU A 33 6.01 -3.91 8.65
C LEU A 33 5.38 -5.32 8.62
N GLY A 34 5.84 -6.21 9.50
CA GLY A 34 5.26 -7.54 9.68
C GLY A 34 3.82 -7.48 10.16
N ARG A 35 3.50 -6.60 11.12
CA ARG A 35 2.13 -6.40 11.61
C ARG A 35 1.20 -5.77 10.57
N MET A 36 1.71 -4.88 9.73
CA MET A 36 0.96 -4.27 8.63
C MET A 36 0.65 -5.27 7.50
N LYS A 37 1.59 -6.16 7.15
CA LYS A 37 1.38 -7.20 6.12
C LYS A 37 0.29 -8.23 6.48
N VAL A 38 -0.01 -8.42 7.77
CA VAL A 38 -0.92 -9.48 8.26
C VAL A 38 -2.38 -9.04 8.31
N ARG A 39 -2.69 -7.74 8.17
CA ARG A 39 -4.07 -7.30 8.02
C ARG A 39 -4.42 -7.30 6.54
N PRO A 40 -5.19 -8.27 6.02
CA PRO A 40 -5.89 -8.03 4.76
C PRO A 40 -6.73 -6.77 5.02
N SER A 41 -6.38 -5.67 4.38
CA SER A 41 -7.20 -4.48 4.46
C SER A 41 -8.58 -4.91 3.99
N LYS A 42 -9.58 -4.82 4.87
CA LYS A 42 -10.98 -4.80 4.41
C LYS A 42 -11.03 -3.60 3.47
N MET A 43 -11.12 -3.89 2.18
CA MET A 43 -10.95 -2.92 1.11
C MET A 43 -12.19 -3.03 0.25
N SER A 44 -13.32 -2.70 0.86
CA SER A 44 -14.53 -2.33 0.14
C SER A 44 -14.50 -0.84 -0.13
N VAL A 45 -15.31 -0.37 -1.08
CA VAL A 45 -15.54 1.06 -1.30
C VAL A 45 -15.98 1.75 -0.01
N GLN A 46 -16.79 1.10 0.82
CA GLN A 46 -17.26 1.67 2.10
C GLN A 46 -16.10 1.98 3.06
N ASP A 47 -15.02 1.19 3.01
CA ASP A 47 -13.84 1.37 3.87
C ASP A 47 -12.92 2.50 3.40
N ILE A 48 -12.99 2.88 2.11
CA ILE A 48 -12.05 3.84 1.50
C ILE A 48 -12.71 5.14 1.05
N ILE A 49 -14.03 5.20 0.88
CA ILE A 49 -14.73 6.37 0.32
C ILE A 49 -14.57 7.64 1.19
N GLY A 50 -14.32 7.49 2.49
CA GLY A 50 -14.05 8.61 3.40
C GLY A 50 -12.60 9.13 3.37
N ASP A 51 -11.71 8.47 2.62
CA ASP A 51 -10.29 8.79 2.54
C ASP A 51 -9.92 9.16 1.11
N HIS A 52 -9.75 10.47 0.88
CA HIS A 52 -9.47 11.01 -0.45
C HIS A 52 -8.18 10.45 -1.06
N ASP A 53 -7.13 10.31 -0.26
CA ASP A 53 -5.84 9.82 -0.71
C ASP A 53 -5.92 8.35 -1.12
N LYS A 54 -6.63 7.53 -0.35
CA LYS A 54 -6.90 6.13 -0.72
C LYS A 54 -7.71 6.02 -2.00
N MET A 55 -8.74 6.86 -2.17
CA MET A 55 -9.56 6.85 -3.38
C MET A 55 -8.74 7.18 -4.62
N LEU A 56 -7.92 8.23 -4.57
CA LEU A 56 -7.00 8.57 -5.66
C LEU A 56 -5.94 7.49 -5.90
N LEU A 57 -5.43 6.87 -4.83
CA LEU A 57 -4.44 5.81 -4.92
C LEU A 57 -4.98 4.58 -5.67
N TYR A 58 -6.21 4.16 -5.36
CA TYR A 58 -6.77 2.92 -5.91
C TYR A 58 -7.57 3.10 -7.19
N THR A 59 -8.23 4.25 -7.35
CA THR A 59 -9.12 4.50 -8.50
C THR A 59 -8.56 5.51 -9.48
N SER A 60 -7.55 6.30 -9.08
CA SER A 60 -7.08 7.50 -9.81
C SER A 60 -8.13 8.62 -9.89
N PHE A 61 -9.26 8.48 -9.20
CA PHE A 61 -10.37 9.43 -9.25
C PHE A 61 -10.70 9.96 -7.85
N PRO A 62 -11.13 11.23 -7.75
CA PRO A 62 -11.84 11.72 -6.58
C PRO A 62 -13.12 10.94 -6.32
N VAL A 63 -13.61 10.99 -5.08
CA VAL A 63 -14.87 10.34 -4.65
C VAL A 63 -16.04 10.71 -5.54
N ASP A 64 -16.20 12.00 -5.87
CA ASP A 64 -17.34 12.48 -6.65
C ASP A 64 -17.36 11.89 -8.07
N VAL A 65 -16.19 11.81 -8.71
CA VAL A 65 -16.04 11.21 -10.04
C VAL A 65 -16.31 9.72 -9.98
N PHE A 66 -15.83 9.03 -8.95
CA PHE A 66 -16.11 7.62 -8.73
C PHE A 66 -17.62 7.37 -8.58
N GLN A 67 -18.32 8.18 -7.79
CA GLN A 67 -19.78 8.07 -7.63
C GLN A 67 -20.53 8.28 -8.95
N VAL A 68 -20.13 9.25 -9.76
CA VAL A 68 -20.71 9.45 -11.10
C VAL A 68 -20.55 8.20 -11.96
N LEU A 69 -19.38 7.57 -11.96
CA LEU A 69 -19.15 6.31 -12.68
C LEU A 69 -20.06 5.19 -12.18
N VAL A 70 -20.22 5.05 -10.86
CA VAL A 70 -21.16 4.08 -10.26
C VAL A 70 -22.60 4.34 -10.70
N CYS A 71 -23.05 5.60 -10.73
CA CYS A 71 -24.38 5.96 -11.20
C CYS A 71 -24.59 5.59 -12.68
N VAL A 72 -23.61 5.89 -13.54
CA VAL A 72 -23.67 5.54 -14.96
C VAL A 72 -23.72 4.02 -15.15
N LEU A 73 -22.90 3.27 -14.41
CA LEU A 73 -22.91 1.81 -14.49
C LEU A 73 -24.21 1.20 -13.98
N ASN A 74 -24.81 1.75 -12.92
CA ASN A 74 -26.13 1.32 -12.46
C ASN A 74 -27.21 1.53 -13.53
N TRP A 75 -27.13 2.62 -14.29
CA TRP A 75 -28.06 2.86 -15.41
C TRP A 75 -27.89 1.85 -16.55
N LEU A 76 -26.67 1.35 -16.75
CA LEU A 76 -26.35 0.34 -17.76
C LEU A 76 -26.62 -1.10 -17.31
N ALA A 77 -26.97 -1.32 -16.04
CA ALA A 77 -27.29 -2.63 -15.51
C ALA A 77 -28.60 -3.17 -16.13
N PRO A 78 -28.74 -4.50 -16.29
CA PRO A 78 -27.85 -5.55 -15.80
C PRO A 78 -26.65 -5.84 -16.72
N PHE A 79 -25.50 -6.12 -16.11
CA PHE A 79 -24.31 -6.58 -16.82
C PHE A 79 -24.38 -8.09 -17.07
N ASN A 80 -24.42 -8.49 -18.34
CA ASN A 80 -24.31 -9.89 -18.73
C ASN A 80 -22.86 -10.21 -19.09
N TYR A 81 -22.12 -10.82 -18.16
CA TYR A 81 -20.76 -11.24 -18.44
C TYR A 81 -20.74 -12.52 -19.30
N TYR A 82 -19.56 -12.85 -19.84
CA TYR A 82 -19.37 -14.02 -20.70
C TYR A 82 -19.99 -15.29 -20.08
N ALA A 83 -20.64 -16.10 -20.93
CA ALA A 83 -21.38 -17.30 -20.53
C ALA A 83 -22.53 -17.08 -19.52
N GLY A 84 -23.07 -15.85 -19.43
CA GLY A 84 -24.18 -15.52 -18.54
C GLY A 84 -23.78 -15.46 -17.07
N TRP A 85 -22.49 -15.36 -16.77
CA TRP A 85 -22.02 -15.20 -15.40
C TRP A 85 -22.48 -13.86 -14.83
N ILE A 86 -22.91 -13.88 -13.57
CA ILE A 86 -23.29 -12.69 -12.80
C ILE A 86 -22.47 -12.69 -11.53
N VAL A 87 -21.85 -11.55 -11.23
CA VAL A 87 -21.08 -11.38 -10.00
C VAL A 87 -22.05 -11.18 -8.83
N ALA A 88 -22.25 -12.22 -8.02
CA ALA A 88 -23.17 -12.19 -6.88
C ALA A 88 -22.49 -11.78 -5.55
N CYS A 89 -21.17 -11.94 -5.44
CA CYS A 89 -20.44 -11.78 -4.17
C CYS A 89 -19.94 -10.35 -3.88
N PHE A 90 -20.09 -9.42 -4.84
CA PHE A 90 -19.56 -8.06 -4.73
C PHE A 90 -20.61 -7.05 -5.18
N SER A 91 -20.68 -5.91 -4.51
CA SER A 91 -21.47 -4.77 -4.99
C SER A 91 -20.91 -4.25 -6.31
N LEU A 92 -21.71 -3.50 -7.07
CA LEU A 92 -21.24 -2.87 -8.30
C LEU A 92 -20.06 -1.91 -8.04
N GLU A 93 -20.08 -1.22 -6.91
CA GLU A 93 -19.04 -0.32 -6.45
C GLU A 93 -17.71 -1.06 -6.23
N ASP A 94 -17.76 -2.20 -5.52
CA ASP A 94 -16.58 -3.01 -5.27
C ASP A 94 -16.05 -3.66 -6.55
N GLN A 95 -16.95 -4.06 -7.46
CA GLN A 95 -16.57 -4.55 -8.78
C GLN A 95 -15.84 -3.47 -9.60
N LEU A 96 -16.34 -2.24 -9.59
CA LEU A 96 -15.68 -1.09 -10.22
C LEU A 96 -14.33 -0.81 -9.58
N LEU A 97 -14.24 -0.78 -8.25
CA LEU A 97 -12.99 -0.58 -7.52
C LEU A 97 -11.93 -1.61 -7.92
N ILE A 98 -12.27 -2.90 -7.87
CA ILE A 98 -11.37 -4.00 -8.27
C ILE A 98 -10.92 -3.82 -9.73
N THR A 99 -11.86 -3.44 -10.61
CA THR A 99 -11.58 -3.24 -12.04
C THR A 99 -10.58 -2.11 -12.26
N LEU A 100 -10.78 -0.96 -11.62
CA LEU A 100 -9.87 0.19 -11.71
C LEU A 100 -8.50 -0.13 -11.11
N MET A 101 -8.43 -0.84 -9.99
CA MET A 101 -7.17 -1.30 -9.40
C MET A 101 -6.42 -2.24 -10.34
N LYS A 102 -7.11 -3.19 -10.98
CA LYS A 102 -6.52 -4.10 -11.96
C LYS A 102 -6.04 -3.36 -13.20
N LEU A 103 -6.85 -2.46 -13.76
CA LEU A 103 -6.45 -1.64 -14.89
C LEU A 103 -5.22 -0.81 -14.55
N ARG A 104 -5.18 -0.17 -13.39
CA ARG A 104 -4.02 0.60 -12.93
C ARG A 104 -2.76 -0.26 -12.80
N LEU A 105 -2.86 -1.50 -12.32
CA LEU A 105 -1.72 -2.41 -12.26
C LEU A 105 -1.22 -2.83 -13.66
N ASN A 106 -2.13 -3.00 -14.62
CA ASN A 106 -1.79 -3.46 -15.97
C ASN A 106 -1.37 -2.32 -16.91
N CYS A 107 -1.83 -1.09 -16.65
CA CYS A 107 -1.56 0.09 -17.48
C CYS A 107 -0.48 1.01 -16.88
N LYS A 108 0.28 0.53 -15.90
CA LYS A 108 1.52 1.19 -15.48
C LYS A 108 2.58 0.97 -16.56
N ASP A 109 2.80 2.00 -17.38
CA ASP A 109 4.13 2.27 -17.97
C ASP A 109 5.11 2.70 -16.87
#